data_AF-A0A3B9TSL1-F1
#
_entry.id   AF-A0A3B9TSL1-F1
#
_cell.length_a   1.000
_cell.length_b   1.000
_cell.length_c   1.000
_cell.angle_alpha   90.00
_cell.angle_beta   90.00
_cell.angle_gamma   90.00
#
_symmetry.space_group_name_H-M   'P 1'
#
loop_
_entity.id
_entity.type
_entity.pdbx_description
1 polymer ?
#
loop_
_entity_poly.entity_id
_entity_poly.type
_entity_poly.pdbx_seq_one_letter_code
_entity_poly.pdbx_strand_id
1 'polypeptide(L)'
;QLLKFDIKRENIQIHTVRYEMIGDTGYLRISQFNQKTEWEFQDALRDIESKGAQGLVIDLRNNPGGLLSVCVDIADMFLEEGVIVSTRGRFDRANEVLYATSGTETDLPAVVLINEGSASASEILAGALKDHDR
;
A
#
# COMPACT_ATOMS: atom_id res chain seq x y z
N GLN A 1 23.72 9.45 -36.96
CA GLN A 1 24.42 10.45 -36.14
C GLN A 1 24.07 10.15 -34.68
N LEU A 2 25.05 9.99 -33.80
CA LEU A 2 24.78 9.68 -32.38
C LEU A 2 24.49 10.98 -31.63
N LEU A 3 23.36 11.03 -30.93
CA LEU A 3 23.01 12.13 -30.04
C LEU A 3 23.80 11.97 -28.74
N LYS A 4 24.52 13.01 -28.33
CA LYS A 4 25.20 13.11 -27.04
C LYS A 4 24.34 13.90 -26.07
N PHE A 5 24.18 13.38 -24.86
CA PHE A 5 23.49 14.04 -23.76
C PHE A 5 24.40 14.04 -22.53
N ASP A 6 24.55 15.20 -21.89
CA ASP A 6 25.24 15.34 -20.61
C ASP A 6 24.20 15.24 -19.49
N ILE A 7 24.23 14.13 -18.76
CA ILE A 7 23.31 13.87 -17.65
C ILE A 7 24.06 14.09 -16.33
N LYS A 8 23.52 14.97 -15.48
CA LYS A 8 24.04 15.22 -14.13
C LYS A 8 23.33 14.29 -13.14
N ARG A 9 24.11 13.57 -12.32
CA ARG A 9 23.55 12.69 -11.28
C ARG A 9 22.86 13.54 -10.21
N GLU A 10 21.56 13.31 -10.04
CA GLU A 10 20.73 13.92 -8.99
C GLU A 10 20.05 12.81 -8.18
N ASN A 11 19.81 13.07 -6.89
CA ASN A 11 19.07 12.14 -6.04
C ASN A 11 17.56 12.39 -6.23
N ILE A 12 16.96 11.69 -7.18
CA ILE A 12 15.53 11.79 -7.46
C ILE A 12 14.76 10.99 -6.40
N GLN A 13 14.12 11.69 -5.46
CA GLN A 13 13.19 11.08 -4.51
C GLN A 13 11.87 10.83 -5.23
N ILE A 14 11.63 9.58 -5.64
CA ILE A 14 10.34 9.18 -6.22
C ILE A 14 9.42 8.82 -5.05
N HIS A 15 8.55 9.75 -4.68
CA HIS A 15 7.46 9.48 -3.74
C HIS A 15 6.48 8.49 -4.32
N THR A 16 6.25 7.40 -3.59
CA THR A 16 5.33 6.34 -3.97
C THR A 16 3.91 6.62 -3.54
N VAL A 17 3.73 7.36 -2.45
CA VAL A 17 2.43 7.76 -1.94
C VAL A 17 2.16 9.24 -2.25
N ARG A 18 0.97 9.52 -2.76
CA ARG A 18 0.42 10.87 -2.87
C ARG A 18 -0.91 10.90 -2.14
N TYR A 19 -1.22 11.99 -1.45
CA TYR A 19 -2.47 12.08 -0.70
C TYR A 19 -3.05 13.49 -0.68
N GLU A 20 -4.35 13.58 -0.47
CA GLU A 20 -5.09 14.82 -0.30
C GLU A 20 -6.40 14.58 0.48
N MET A 21 -6.97 15.65 1.01
CA MET A 21 -8.32 15.64 1.57
C MET A 21 -9.34 16.03 0.49
N ILE A 22 -10.33 15.18 0.28
CA ILE A 22 -11.47 15.44 -0.61
C ILE A 22 -12.72 15.55 0.27
N GLY A 23 -13.08 16.78 0.64
CA GLY A 23 -14.12 17.00 1.65
C GLY A 23 -13.68 16.44 3.01
N ASP A 24 -14.43 15.48 3.53
CA ASP A 24 -14.14 14.73 4.77
C ASP A 24 -13.47 13.37 4.51
N THR A 25 -13.12 13.05 3.27
CA THR A 25 -12.49 11.77 2.89
C THR A 25 -11.01 11.96 2.59
N GLY A 26 -10.17 11.14 3.22
CA GLY A 26 -8.75 11.05 2.88
C GLY A 26 -8.55 10.22 1.61
N TYR A 27 -7.85 10.76 0.63
CA TYR A 27 -7.51 10.04 -0.60
C TYR A 27 -6.01 9.78 -0.61
N LEU A 28 -5.60 8.51 -0.66
CA LEU A 28 -4.21 8.07 -0.74
C LEU A 28 -4.01 7.24 -2.00
N ARG A 29 -3.04 7.60 -2.83
CA ARG A 29 -2.66 6.85 -4.01
C ARG A 29 -1.28 6.25 -3.84
N ILE A 30 -1.18 4.94 -4.00
CA ILE A 30 0.08 4.21 -4.01
C ILE A 30 0.43 3.86 -5.45
N SER A 31 1.54 4.38 -5.96
CA SER A 31 2.00 4.14 -7.33
C SER A 31 2.81 2.85 -7.49
N GLN A 32 3.52 2.43 -6.44
CA GLN A 32 4.30 1.19 -6.36
C GLN A 32 4.62 0.90 -4.89
N PHE A 33 4.84 -0.37 -4.54
CA PHE A 33 5.33 -0.77 -3.21
C PHE A 33 6.86 -0.90 -3.20
N ASN A 34 7.56 0.09 -2.65
CA ASN A 34 9.00 0.04 -2.43
C ASN A 34 9.32 0.23 -0.94
N GLN A 35 10.61 0.19 -0.58
CA GLN A 35 11.07 0.28 0.82
C GLN A 35 10.65 1.56 1.56
N LYS A 36 10.16 2.56 0.83
CA LYS A 36 9.71 3.84 1.40
C LYS A 36 8.20 3.96 1.55
N THR A 37 7.45 3.11 0.87
CA THR A 37 6.00 3.27 0.77
C THR A 37 5.31 3.14 2.12
N GLU A 38 5.80 2.26 3.00
CA GLU A 38 5.25 2.08 4.35
C GLU A 38 5.25 3.40 5.14
N TRP A 39 6.40 4.04 5.31
CA TRP A 39 6.50 5.28 6.07
C TRP A 39 5.78 6.44 5.38
N GLU A 40 5.83 6.51 4.04
CA GLU A 40 5.07 7.52 3.30
C GLU A 40 3.55 7.36 3.47
N PHE A 41 3.07 6.11 3.56
CA PHE A 41 1.67 5.80 3.80
C PHE A 41 1.28 6.14 5.24
N GLN A 42 2.09 5.74 6.21
CA GLN A 42 1.85 6.02 7.62
C GLN A 42 1.82 7.53 7.92
N ASP A 43 2.75 8.29 7.35
CA ASP A 43 2.77 9.75 7.50
C ASP A 43 1.55 10.40 6.83
N ALA A 44 1.15 9.91 5.65
CA ALA A 44 -0.05 10.38 4.96
C ALA A 44 -1.32 10.09 5.78
N LEU A 45 -1.44 8.87 6.31
CA LEU A 45 -2.57 8.42 7.13
C LEU A 45 -2.73 9.29 8.38
N ARG A 46 -1.64 9.50 9.13
CA ARG A 46 -1.66 10.36 10.32
C ARG A 46 -2.05 11.80 9.99
N ASP A 47 -1.56 12.34 8.88
CA ASP A 47 -1.89 13.71 8.49
C ASP A 47 -3.38 13.86 8.12
N ILE A 48 -3.96 12.95 7.33
CA ILE A 48 -5.39 13.02 7.00
C ILE A 48 -6.30 12.79 8.22
N GLU A 49 -5.91 11.92 9.16
CA GLU A 49 -6.63 11.72 10.41
C GLU A 49 -6.59 12.97 11.28
N SER A 50 -5.43 13.63 11.38
CA SER A 50 -5.30 14.91 12.09
C SER A 50 -6.16 16.03 11.50
N LYS A 51 -6.51 15.91 10.21
CA LYS A 51 -7.40 16.81 9.48
C LYS A 51 -8.88 16.42 9.59
N GLY A 52 -9.20 15.36 10.34
CA GLY A 52 -10.57 14.94 10.65
C GLY A 52 -11.22 14.08 9.57
N ALA A 53 -10.44 13.33 8.79
CA ALA A 53 -10.98 12.36 7.83
C ALA A 53 -11.99 11.41 8.50
N GLN A 54 -13.11 11.17 7.83
CA GLN A 54 -14.18 10.26 8.25
C GLN A 54 -14.12 8.92 7.49
N GLY A 55 -13.26 8.82 6.49
CA GLY A 55 -13.05 7.63 5.68
C GLY A 55 -11.84 7.79 4.76
N LEU A 56 -11.44 6.66 4.17
CA LEU A 56 -10.22 6.53 3.38
C LEU A 56 -10.51 5.94 2.00
N VAL A 57 -9.91 6.51 0.96
CA VAL A 57 -9.82 5.88 -0.36
C VAL A 57 -8.36 5.53 -0.63
N ILE A 58 -8.09 4.24 -0.83
CA ILE A 58 -6.77 3.72 -1.21
C ILE A 58 -6.79 3.43 -2.71
N ASP A 59 -6.18 4.30 -3.52
CA ASP A 59 -6.06 4.14 -4.96
C ASP A 59 -4.81 3.34 -5.35
N LEU A 60 -5.05 2.12 -5.83
CA LEU A 60 -4.04 1.20 -6.37
C LEU A 60 -4.12 1.07 -7.89
N ARG A 61 -4.86 1.94 -8.58
CA ARG A 61 -4.97 1.88 -10.05
C ARG A 61 -3.62 2.11 -10.71
N ASN A 62 -3.29 1.24 -11.66
CA ASN A 62 -2.01 1.19 -12.37
C ASN A 62 -0.79 0.98 -11.46
N ASN A 63 -0.99 0.37 -10.29
CA ASN A 63 0.09 -0.06 -9.41
C ASN A 63 0.46 -1.52 -9.74
N PRO A 64 1.65 -1.79 -10.32
CA PRO A 64 2.05 -3.15 -10.70
C PRO A 64 2.48 -4.02 -9.50
N GLY A 65 2.31 -3.52 -8.28
CA GLY A 65 2.72 -4.16 -7.04
C GLY A 65 4.11 -3.70 -6.58
N GLY A 66 4.92 -4.64 -6.11
CA GLY A 66 6.23 -4.36 -5.55
C GLY A 66 6.57 -5.28 -4.39
N LEU A 67 7.17 -4.74 -3.34
CA LEU A 67 7.62 -5.53 -2.20
C LEU A 67 6.44 -6.10 -1.41
N LEU A 68 6.44 -7.43 -1.24
CA LEU A 68 5.46 -8.15 -0.45
C LEU A 68 5.42 -7.68 1.01
N SER A 69 6.59 -7.50 1.63
CA SER A 69 6.68 -7.09 3.03
C SER A 69 5.95 -5.77 3.26
N VAL A 70 6.21 -4.77 2.42
CA VAL A 70 5.60 -3.43 2.55
C VAL A 70 4.08 -3.47 2.36
N CYS A 71 3.58 -4.36 1.51
CA CYS A 71 2.14 -4.60 1.40
C CYS A 71 1.56 -5.21 2.67
N VAL A 72 2.26 -6.15 3.28
CA VAL A 72 1.86 -6.79 4.55
C VAL A 72 1.87 -5.76 5.67
N ASP A 73 2.93 -4.95 5.76
CA ASP A 73 3.05 -3.90 6.76
C ASP A 73 1.91 -2.86 6.64
N ILE A 74 1.53 -2.48 5.40
CA ILE A 74 0.39 -1.58 5.18
C ILE A 74 -0.95 -2.27 5.48
N ALA A 75 -1.11 -3.55 5.16
CA ALA A 75 -2.35 -4.28 5.50
C ALA A 75 -2.52 -4.41 7.01
N ASP A 76 -1.42 -4.62 7.74
CA ASP A 76 -1.40 -4.78 9.20
C ASP A 76 -1.94 -3.53 9.93
N MET A 77 -1.79 -2.35 9.33
CA MET A 77 -2.34 -1.10 9.86
C MET A 77 -3.87 -1.10 10.01
N PHE A 78 -4.59 -1.99 9.31
CA PHE A 78 -6.06 -2.06 9.27
C PHE A 78 -6.64 -3.32 9.94
N LEU A 79 -5.82 -4.33 10.21
CA LEU A 79 -6.26 -5.67 10.59
C LEU A 79 -5.80 -6.01 12.00
N GLU A 80 -6.72 -6.38 12.88
CA GLU A 80 -6.41 -6.79 14.26
C GLU A 80 -5.85 -8.22 14.36
N GLU A 81 -6.27 -9.11 13.46
CA GLU A 81 -5.88 -10.52 13.48
C GLU A 81 -6.12 -11.22 12.14
N GLY A 82 -5.66 -12.47 12.05
CA GLY A 82 -5.91 -13.38 10.93
C GLY A 82 -4.85 -13.31 9.83
N VAL A 83 -5.09 -14.00 8.72
CA VAL A 83 -4.10 -14.16 7.64
C VAL A 83 -4.18 -12.98 6.68
N ILE A 84 -3.04 -12.33 6.43
CA ILE A 84 -2.92 -11.30 5.38
C ILE A 84 -2.66 -11.99 4.04
N VAL A 85 -1.67 -12.88 4.00
CA VAL A 85 -1.27 -13.58 2.77
C VAL A 85 -0.61 -14.91 3.09
N SER A 86 -0.80 -15.89 2.20
CA SER A 86 -0.06 -17.14 2.24
C SER A 86 0.62 -17.42 0.90
N THR A 87 1.85 -17.90 0.95
CA THR A 87 2.60 -18.36 -0.21
C THR A 87 2.67 -19.88 -0.20
N ARG A 88 2.50 -20.49 -1.37
CA ARG A 88 2.63 -21.94 -1.56
C ARG A 88 3.61 -22.21 -2.69
N GLY A 89 4.78 -22.71 -2.32
CA GLY A 89 5.86 -23.05 -3.23
C GLY A 89 5.96 -24.54 -3.52
N ARG A 90 6.87 -24.88 -4.44
CA ARG A 90 7.18 -26.29 -4.78
C ARG A 90 7.93 -27.04 -3.66
N PHE A 91 8.55 -26.30 -2.75
CA PHE A 91 9.30 -26.84 -1.62
C PHE A 91 8.70 -26.31 -0.33
N ASP A 92 8.65 -27.12 0.73
CA ASP A 92 8.02 -26.74 1.99
C ASP A 92 8.59 -25.46 2.60
N ARG A 93 9.91 -25.24 2.46
CA ARG A 93 10.58 -24.01 2.92
C ARG A 93 10.16 -22.73 2.20
N ALA A 94 9.44 -22.85 1.10
CA ALA A 94 8.91 -21.72 0.33
C ALA A 94 7.42 -21.48 0.63
N ASN A 95 6.84 -22.26 1.55
CA ASN A 95 5.51 -21.99 2.07
C ASN A 95 5.64 -21.06 3.27
N GLU A 96 4.85 -19.99 3.27
CA GLU A 96 4.82 -19.02 4.34
C GLU A 96 3.39 -18.54 4.55
N VAL A 97 3.03 -18.24 5.78
CA VAL A 97 1.76 -17.59 6.11
C VAL A 97 2.09 -16.38 6.96
N LEU A 98 1.70 -15.20 6.47
CA LEU A 98 1.91 -13.92 7.12
C LEU A 98 0.58 -13.50 7.73
N TYR A 99 0.62 -13.23 9.03
CA TYR A 99 -0.54 -12.89 9.85
C TYR A 99 -0.51 -11.42 10.22
N ALA A 100 -1.68 -10.86 10.45
CA ALA A 100 -1.80 -9.58 11.10
C ALA A 100 -1.32 -9.68 12.55
N THR A 101 -0.73 -8.61 13.05
CA THR A 101 -0.36 -8.41 14.45
C THR A 101 -1.49 -7.70 15.18
N SER A 102 -1.54 -7.85 16.51
CA SER A 102 -2.63 -7.26 17.29
C SER A 102 -2.49 -5.73 17.37
N GLY A 103 -3.63 -5.05 17.21
CA GLY A 103 -3.76 -3.60 17.17
C GLY A 103 -3.81 -3.05 15.75
N THR A 104 -4.74 -2.13 15.50
CA THR A 104 -4.76 -1.32 14.27
C THR A 104 -4.10 0.04 14.46
N GLU A 105 -3.58 0.59 13.37
CA GLU A 105 -3.19 2.00 13.33
C GLU A 105 -4.38 2.91 13.01
N THR A 106 -5.43 2.40 12.36
CA THR A 106 -6.62 3.17 12.00
C THR A 106 -7.89 2.32 11.99
N ASP A 107 -8.99 2.93 12.44
CA ASP A 107 -10.35 2.39 12.35
C ASP A 107 -11.17 3.08 11.25
N LEU A 108 -10.55 3.94 10.42
CA LEU A 108 -11.27 4.61 9.35
C LEU A 108 -11.90 3.57 8.40
N PRO A 109 -13.17 3.78 7.98
CA PRO A 109 -13.75 3.01 6.88
C PRO A 109 -12.94 3.23 5.60
N ALA A 110 -12.53 2.15 4.93
CA ALA A 110 -11.69 2.23 3.74
C ALA A 110 -12.41 1.72 2.49
N VAL A 111 -12.04 2.29 1.35
CA VAL A 111 -12.41 1.79 0.02
C VAL A 111 -11.14 1.65 -0.80
N VAL A 112 -10.90 0.47 -1.36
CA VAL A 112 -9.77 0.21 -2.24
C VAL A 112 -10.20 0.33 -3.71
N LEU A 113 -9.53 1.18 -4.47
CA LEU A 113 -9.73 1.32 -5.91
C LEU A 113 -8.66 0.55 -6.69
N ILE A 114 -9.10 -0.35 -7.55
CA ILE A 114 -8.23 -1.16 -8.42
C ILE A 114 -8.69 -1.06 -9.88
N ASN A 115 -7.81 -1.38 -10.82
CA ASN A 115 -8.13 -1.54 -12.24
C ASN A 115 -7.29 -2.66 -12.89
N GLU A 116 -7.36 -2.80 -14.20
CA GLU A 116 -6.59 -3.79 -14.97
C GLU A 116 -5.05 -3.63 -14.87
N GLY A 117 -4.58 -2.48 -14.38
CA GLY A 117 -3.16 -2.22 -14.12
C GLY A 117 -2.72 -2.51 -12.68
N SER A 118 -3.64 -2.91 -11.79
CA SER A 118 -3.36 -3.32 -10.42
C SER A 118 -2.91 -4.78 -10.38
N ALA A 119 -1.75 -5.07 -9.78
CA ALA A 119 -1.21 -6.44 -9.75
C ALA A 119 -0.37 -6.75 -8.51
N SER A 120 -0.16 -8.04 -8.23
CA SER A 120 0.78 -8.54 -7.22
C SER A 120 0.47 -7.98 -5.82
N ALA A 121 1.39 -7.24 -5.19
CA ALA A 121 1.17 -6.59 -3.90
C ALA A 121 -0.14 -5.76 -3.84
N SER A 122 -0.56 -5.12 -4.94
CA SER A 122 -1.85 -4.41 -4.97
C SER A 122 -3.05 -5.34 -4.80
N GLU A 123 -3.01 -6.52 -5.41
CA GLU A 123 -4.07 -7.53 -5.28
C GLU A 123 -4.08 -8.14 -3.89
N ILE A 124 -2.90 -8.31 -3.28
CA ILE A 124 -2.77 -8.82 -1.91
C ILE A 124 -3.39 -7.83 -0.91
N LEU A 125 -3.05 -6.53 -0.99
CA LEU A 125 -3.63 -5.53 -0.09
C LEU A 125 -5.16 -5.46 -0.25
N ALA A 126 -5.64 -5.39 -1.50
CA ALA A 126 -7.07 -5.33 -1.77
C ALA A 126 -7.81 -6.60 -1.30
N GLY A 127 -7.20 -7.77 -1.50
CA GLY A 127 -7.75 -9.06 -1.07
C GLY A 127 -7.79 -9.19 0.45
N ALA A 128 -6.70 -8.85 1.13
CA ALA A 128 -6.62 -8.92 2.59
C ALA A 128 -7.66 -8.03 3.26
N LEU A 129 -7.80 -6.77 2.84
CA LEU A 129 -8.81 -5.88 3.42
C LEU A 129 -10.23 -6.38 3.15
N LYS A 130 -10.50 -6.80 1.91
CA LYS A 130 -11.82 -7.33 1.52
C LYS A 130 -12.19 -8.61 2.28
N ASP A 131 -11.28 -9.56 2.42
CA ASP A 131 -11.54 -10.86 3.06
C ASP A 131 -11.78 -10.72 4.58
N HIS A 132 -11.38 -9.57 5.15
CA HIS A 132 -11.56 -9.23 6.56
C HIS A 132 -12.63 -8.15 6.80
N ASP A 133 -13.43 -7.82 5.78
CA ASP A 133 -14.47 -6.78 5.85
C ASP A 133 -13.94 -5.40 6.30
N ARG A 134 -12.73 -5.04 5.86
CA ARG A 134 -12.09 -3.72 6.10
C ARG A 134 -11.98 -2.87 4.86
#